data_AF-A0A2T2TLW5-F1
#
_entry.id   AF-A0A2T2TLW5-F1
#
_cell.length_a   1.000
_cell.length_b   1.000
_cell.length_c   1.000
_cell.angle_alpha   90.00
_cell.angle_beta   90.00
_cell.angle_gamma   90.00
#
_symmetry.space_group_name_H-M   'P 1'
#
loop_
_entity.id
_entity.type
_entity.pdbx_description
1 polymer ?
#
loop_
_entity_poly.entity_id
_entity_poly.type
_entity_poly.pdbx_seq_one_letter_code
_entity_poly.pdbx_strand_id
1 'polypeptide(L)'
;MGQQQLLLLVLATVIVGLATVAGIQAFEQGSKRAEQDALTQTSVKIASDIQANLREPEQFGGAGMDKNGDYEGSSDAPSLGDLGYDTNSSNEYETAQGKCTVDSPGSLPITVTCQSTESDGAKVEVEVQGLSSDEIKTVTQTFKDSGT
;
A
#
# COMPACT_ATOMS: atom_id res chain seq x y z
N MET A 1 46.58 10.44 37.75
CA MET A 1 45.85 9.16 37.68
C MET A 1 44.33 9.36 37.56
N GLY A 2 43.65 10.08 38.46
CA GLY A 2 42.20 10.28 38.39
C GLY A 2 41.68 11.04 37.15
N GLN A 3 42.46 11.97 36.59
CA GLN A 3 42.07 12.75 35.40
C GLN A 3 41.99 11.91 34.11
N GLN A 4 42.84 10.89 33.95
CA GLN A 4 42.79 9.99 32.78
C GLN A 4 41.63 9.00 32.87
N GLN A 5 41.29 8.52 34.07
CA GLN A 5 40.11 7.68 34.26
C GLN A 5 38.80 8.42 33.99
N LEU A 6 38.73 9.72 34.36
CA LEU A 6 37.54 10.53 34.07
C LEU A 6 37.34 10.74 32.57
N LEU A 7 38.41 10.92 31.79
CA LEU A 7 38.30 11.09 30.34
C LEU A 7 37.78 9.82 29.64
N LEU A 8 38.22 8.64 30.06
CA LEU A 8 37.74 7.38 29.47
C LEU A 8 36.26 7.14 29.77
N LEU A 9 35.80 7.52 30.97
CA LEU A 9 34.39 7.40 31.33
C LEU A 9 33.51 8.30 30.46
N VAL A 10 33.91 9.56 30.28
CA VAL A 10 33.18 10.51 29.43
C VAL A 10 33.14 10.00 27.98
N LEU A 11 34.26 9.56 27.44
CA LEU A 11 34.32 9.01 26.08
C LEU A 11 33.38 7.81 25.90
N ALA A 12 33.34 6.89 26.87
CA ALA A 12 32.44 5.75 26.83
C ALA A 12 30.95 6.19 26.81
N THR A 13 30.57 7.17 27.64
CA THR A 13 29.18 7.66 27.67
C THR A 13 28.75 8.35 26.38
N VAL A 14 29.65 9.09 25.72
CA VAL A 14 29.37 9.75 24.43
C VAL A 14 29.13 8.72 23.32
N ILE A 15 29.96 7.67 23.27
CA ILE A 15 29.81 6.61 22.26
C ILE A 15 28.47 5.89 22.42
N VAL A 16 28.09 5.54 23.65
CA VAL A 16 26.78 4.90 23.92
C VAL A 16 25.62 5.83 23.55
N GLY A 17 25.72 7.12 23.89
CA GLY A 17 24.69 8.11 23.52
C GLY A 17 24.44 8.17 22.02
N LEU A 18 25.49 8.30 21.22
CA LEU A 18 25.36 8.36 19.75
C LEU A 18 24.86 7.03 19.15
N ALA A 19 25.32 5.90 19.69
CA ALA A 19 24.88 4.58 19.24
C ALA A 19 23.38 4.35 19.49
N THR A 20 22.85 4.80 20.63
CA THR A 20 21.41 4.67 20.92
C THR A 20 20.53 5.50 19.99
N VAL A 21 20.93 6.75 19.69
CA VAL A 21 20.19 7.61 18.76
C VAL A 21 20.21 7.01 17.34
N ALA A 22 21.36 6.55 16.87
CA ALA A 22 21.47 5.89 15.57
C ALA A 22 20.64 4.59 15.51
N GLY A 23 20.61 3.82 16.60
CA GLY A 23 19.81 2.60 16.70
C GLY A 23 18.30 2.87 16.61
N ILE A 24 17.82 3.91 17.30
CA ILE A 24 16.40 4.31 17.26
C ILE A 24 16.02 4.77 15.85
N GLN A 25 16.83 5.64 15.23
CA GLN A 25 16.56 6.11 13.87
C GLN A 25 16.52 4.96 12.85
N ALA A 26 17.44 4.00 12.95
CA ALA A 26 17.45 2.83 12.08
C ALA A 26 16.21 1.94 12.28
N PHE A 27 15.74 1.79 13.53
CA PHE A 27 14.53 1.05 13.85
C PHE A 27 13.27 1.73 13.28
N GLU A 28 13.14 3.05 13.47
CA GLU A 28 12.02 3.83 12.93
C GLU A 28 11.97 3.76 11.40
N GLN A 29 13.11 3.93 10.72
CA GLN A 29 13.19 3.77 9.27
C GLN A 29 12.86 2.34 8.82
N GLY A 30 13.24 1.33 9.59
CA GLY A 30 12.90 -0.06 9.34
C GLY A 30 11.39 -0.32 9.41
N SER A 31 10.72 0.21 10.45
CA SER A 31 9.27 0.11 10.61
C SER A 31 8.54 0.78 9.43
N LYS A 32 8.94 2.00 9.09
CA LYS A 32 8.36 2.74 7.96
C LYS A 32 8.47 1.98 6.64
N ARG A 33 9.63 1.39 6.35
CA ARG A 33 9.81 0.58 5.13
C ARG A 33 8.93 -0.66 5.13
N ALA A 34 8.83 -1.37 6.26
CA ALA A 34 7.98 -2.54 6.36
C ALA A 34 6.49 -2.21 6.16
N GLU A 35 6.03 -1.06 6.64
CA GLU A 35 4.67 -0.54 6.41
C GLU A 35 4.44 -0.21 4.94
N GLN A 36 5.40 0.43 4.27
CA GLN A 36 5.34 0.74 2.84
C GLN A 36 5.29 -0.52 1.97
N ASP A 37 6.08 -1.53 2.31
CA ASP A 37 6.08 -2.83 1.63
C ASP A 37 4.73 -3.56 1.83
N ALA A 38 4.17 -3.52 3.05
CA ALA A 38 2.88 -4.11 3.35
C ALA A 38 1.73 -3.42 2.62
N LEU A 39 1.75 -2.08 2.51
CA LEU A 39 0.78 -1.32 1.71
C LEU A 39 0.87 -1.71 0.23
N THR A 40 2.09 -1.75 -0.31
CA THR A 40 2.33 -2.12 -1.71
C THR A 40 1.83 -3.53 -2.00
N GLN A 41 2.13 -4.49 -1.12
CA GLN A 41 1.65 -5.86 -1.23
C GLN A 41 0.11 -5.93 -1.20
N THR A 42 -0.53 -5.15 -0.33
CA THR A 42 -1.99 -5.08 -0.24
C THR A 42 -2.60 -4.50 -1.52
N SER A 43 -2.05 -3.41 -2.05
CA SER A 43 -2.52 -2.79 -3.29
C SER A 43 -2.42 -3.75 -4.48
N VAL A 44 -1.29 -4.45 -4.62
CA VAL A 44 -1.07 -5.43 -5.70
C VAL A 44 -2.00 -6.64 -5.55
N LYS A 45 -2.25 -7.09 -4.33
CA LYS A 45 -3.21 -8.18 -4.07
C LYS A 45 -4.62 -7.77 -4.51
N ILE A 46 -5.11 -6.61 -4.09
CA ILE A 46 -6.43 -6.11 -4.48
C ILE A 46 -6.51 -5.95 -6.01
N ALA A 47 -5.47 -5.39 -6.64
CA ALA A 47 -5.43 -5.27 -8.10
C ALA A 47 -5.48 -6.64 -8.81
N SER A 48 -4.85 -7.67 -8.25
CA SER A 48 -4.91 -9.04 -8.77
C SER A 48 -6.29 -9.65 -8.61
N ASP A 49 -6.96 -9.42 -7.48
CA ASP A 49 -8.33 -9.88 -7.23
C ASP A 49 -9.32 -9.19 -8.17
N ILE A 50 -9.15 -7.89 -8.44
CA ILE A 50 -9.91 -7.16 -9.47
C ILE A 50 -9.72 -7.81 -10.84
N GLN A 51 -8.47 -8.09 -11.25
CA GLN A 51 -8.23 -8.79 -12.52
C GLN A 51 -8.89 -10.17 -12.57
N ALA A 52 -8.88 -10.92 -11.47
CA ALA A 52 -9.56 -12.21 -11.41
C ALA A 52 -11.07 -12.06 -11.57
N ASN A 53 -11.67 -11.08 -10.88
CA ASN A 53 -13.10 -10.78 -10.98
C ASN A 53 -13.51 -10.32 -12.40
N LEU A 54 -12.66 -9.54 -13.08
CA LEU A 54 -12.87 -9.12 -14.46
C LEU A 54 -12.81 -10.29 -15.47
N ARG A 55 -12.05 -11.34 -15.15
CA ARG A 55 -11.99 -12.58 -15.98
C ARG A 55 -13.17 -13.51 -15.73
N GLU A 56 -13.85 -13.37 -14.60
CA GLU A 56 -14.99 -14.20 -14.25
C GLU A 56 -16.27 -13.66 -14.92
N PRO A 57 -17.05 -14.50 -15.64
CA PRO A 57 -18.27 -14.05 -16.27
C PRO A 57 -19.34 -13.63 -15.26
N GLU A 58 -20.22 -12.70 -15.65
CA GLU A 58 -21.35 -12.23 -14.82
C GLU A 58 -22.23 -13.37 -14.27
N GLN A 59 -22.40 -14.45 -15.04
CA GLN A 59 -23.18 -15.63 -14.62
C GLN A 59 -22.62 -16.35 -13.39
N PHE A 60 -21.34 -16.11 -13.05
CA PHE A 60 -20.66 -16.68 -11.89
C PHE A 60 -20.40 -15.63 -10.78
N GLY A 61 -20.86 -14.39 -10.96
CA GLY A 61 -20.69 -13.31 -9.97
C GLY A 61 -19.45 -12.44 -10.17
N GLY A 62 -18.76 -12.54 -11.32
CA GLY A 62 -17.72 -11.60 -11.72
C GLY A 62 -18.28 -10.40 -12.47
N ALA A 63 -17.44 -9.38 -12.69
CA ALA A 63 -17.84 -8.21 -13.49
C ALA A 63 -18.00 -8.54 -14.98
N GLY A 64 -17.24 -9.52 -15.50
CA GLY A 64 -17.17 -9.87 -16.92
C GLY A 64 -16.63 -8.73 -17.79
N MET A 65 -15.88 -9.05 -18.82
CA MET A 65 -15.29 -8.05 -19.72
C MET A 65 -15.65 -8.38 -21.16
N ASP A 66 -16.18 -7.37 -21.85
CA ASP A 66 -16.59 -7.48 -23.23
C ASP A 66 -15.36 -7.36 -24.15
N LYS A 67 -15.57 -7.50 -25.46
CA LYS A 67 -14.46 -7.41 -26.44
C LYS A 67 -13.93 -5.99 -26.63
N ASN A 68 -14.63 -4.98 -26.12
CA ASN A 68 -14.30 -3.57 -26.22
C ASN A 68 -13.57 -3.06 -24.96
N GLY A 69 -13.53 -3.87 -23.90
CA GLY A 69 -12.93 -3.49 -22.61
C GLY A 69 -13.90 -2.82 -21.64
N ASP A 70 -15.20 -2.96 -21.91
CA ASP A 70 -16.30 -2.52 -21.06
C ASP A 70 -16.82 -3.69 -20.22
N TYR A 71 -17.46 -3.42 -19.09
CA TYR A 71 -18.04 -4.48 -18.24
C TYR A 71 -19.27 -5.10 -18.92
N GLU A 72 -19.37 -6.44 -18.95
CA GLU A 72 -20.48 -7.13 -19.64
C GLU A 72 -21.83 -7.03 -18.88
N GLY A 73 -21.77 -6.80 -17.57
CA GLY A 73 -22.94 -6.81 -16.68
C GLY A 73 -23.53 -5.43 -16.34
N SER A 74 -24.61 -5.43 -15.55
CA SER A 74 -25.30 -4.21 -15.16
C SER A 74 -24.44 -3.29 -14.27
N SER A 75 -23.72 -2.37 -14.91
CA SER A 75 -23.30 -1.04 -14.41
C SER A 75 -22.32 -0.95 -13.22
N ASP A 76 -22.10 -1.99 -12.43
CA ASP A 76 -21.26 -1.88 -11.25
C ASP A 76 -19.89 -2.48 -11.51
N ALA A 77 -18.93 -1.59 -11.68
CA ALA A 77 -17.52 -1.93 -11.74
C ALA A 77 -17.08 -2.56 -10.39
N PRO A 78 -16.09 -3.47 -10.37
CA PRO A 78 -15.84 -4.31 -9.20
C PRO A 78 -15.45 -3.45 -7.99
N SER A 79 -16.28 -3.51 -6.96
CA SER A 79 -16.01 -2.83 -5.68
C SER A 79 -15.28 -3.76 -4.73
N LEU A 80 -14.67 -3.19 -3.68
CA LEU A 80 -14.01 -3.97 -2.62
C LEU A 80 -14.96 -4.97 -1.95
N GLY A 81 -16.25 -4.62 -1.81
CA GLY A 81 -17.25 -5.51 -1.23
C GLY A 81 -17.54 -6.73 -2.11
N ASP A 82 -17.58 -6.55 -3.43
CA ASP A 82 -17.79 -7.65 -4.39
C ASP A 82 -16.62 -8.63 -4.41
N LEU A 83 -15.42 -8.12 -4.12
CA LEU A 83 -14.19 -8.91 -3.96
C LEU A 83 -14.09 -9.59 -2.58
N GLY A 84 -15.07 -9.37 -1.70
CA GLY A 84 -15.14 -9.99 -0.37
C GLY A 84 -14.29 -9.31 0.70
N TYR A 85 -13.84 -8.07 0.48
CA TYR A 85 -13.17 -7.26 1.51
C TYR A 85 -14.20 -6.64 2.47
N ASP A 86 -13.90 -6.64 3.76
CA ASP A 86 -14.72 -5.97 4.78
C ASP A 86 -14.51 -4.45 4.67
N THR A 87 -15.49 -3.76 4.11
CA THR A 87 -15.42 -2.31 3.90
C THR A 87 -16.19 -1.54 4.95
N ASN A 88 -15.69 -0.35 5.29
CA ASN A 88 -16.41 0.58 6.14
C ASN A 88 -17.57 1.27 5.37
N SER A 89 -18.30 2.16 6.05
CA SER A 89 -19.42 2.91 5.45
C SER A 89 -19.04 3.82 4.27
N SER A 90 -17.75 4.01 4.02
CA SER A 90 -17.19 4.81 2.91
C SER A 90 -16.62 3.93 1.78
N ASN A 91 -16.90 2.62 1.78
CA ASN A 91 -16.33 1.64 0.84
C ASN A 91 -14.80 1.55 0.89
N GLU A 92 -14.20 1.82 2.05
CA GLU A 92 -12.77 1.67 2.26
C GLU A 92 -12.48 0.34 2.97
N TYR A 93 -11.49 -0.40 2.48
CA TYR A 93 -10.93 -1.54 3.19
C TYR A 93 -9.87 -1.05 4.17
N GLU A 94 -10.15 -1.18 5.47
CA GLU A 94 -9.22 -0.76 6.53
C GLU A 94 -8.27 -1.91 6.92
N THR A 95 -6.98 -1.67 6.79
CA THR A 95 -5.91 -2.56 7.25
C THR A 95 -5.17 -1.93 8.43
N ALA A 96 -4.34 -2.72 9.11
CA ALA A 96 -3.49 -2.21 10.18
C ALA A 96 -2.47 -1.14 9.70
N GLN A 97 -2.16 -1.10 8.40
CA GLN A 97 -1.17 -0.21 7.81
C GLN A 97 -1.77 1.01 7.10
N GLY A 98 -3.07 0.95 6.77
CA GLY A 98 -3.73 1.99 6.00
C GLY A 98 -5.10 1.62 5.45
N LYS A 99 -5.68 2.54 4.70
CA LYS A 99 -7.00 2.41 4.05
C LYS A 99 -6.81 2.20 2.56
N CYS A 100 -7.55 1.27 1.98
CA CYS A 100 -7.57 1.03 0.54
C CYS A 100 -8.94 1.34 -0.06
N THR A 101 -8.95 1.97 -1.22
CA THR A 101 -10.13 2.24 -2.03
C THR A 101 -9.90 1.78 -3.45
N VAL A 102 -10.99 1.51 -4.16
CA VAL A 102 -10.98 1.15 -5.58
C VAL A 102 -11.83 2.19 -6.30
N ASP A 103 -11.21 2.87 -7.26
CA ASP A 103 -11.89 3.74 -8.22
C ASP A 103 -12.00 2.99 -9.54
N SER A 104 -13.23 2.62 -9.86
CA SER A 104 -13.57 1.75 -10.96
C SER A 104 -14.48 2.52 -11.92
N PRO A 105 -13.93 3.35 -12.82
CA PRO A 105 -14.73 3.98 -13.85
C PRO A 105 -15.41 2.89 -14.70
N GLY A 106 -16.53 3.20 -15.35
CA GLY A 106 -17.35 2.26 -16.15
C GLY A 106 -16.62 1.48 -17.26
N SER A 107 -15.31 1.69 -17.42
CA SER A 107 -14.37 1.03 -18.31
C SER A 107 -12.99 0.98 -17.64
N LEU A 108 -12.04 0.21 -18.18
CA LEU A 108 -10.63 0.31 -17.77
C LEU A 108 -10.06 1.74 -17.97
N PRO A 109 -9.03 2.14 -17.19
CA PRO A 109 -8.35 1.40 -16.13
C PRO A 109 -9.03 1.53 -14.76
N ILE A 110 -8.95 0.48 -13.95
CA ILE A 110 -9.39 0.50 -12.55
C ILE A 110 -8.21 0.88 -11.67
N THR A 111 -8.38 1.84 -10.76
CA THR A 111 -7.32 2.35 -9.89
C THR A 111 -7.55 1.90 -8.46
N VAL A 112 -6.60 1.16 -7.90
CA VAL A 112 -6.55 0.83 -6.47
C VAL A 112 -5.67 1.85 -5.78
N THR A 113 -6.21 2.55 -4.79
CA THR A 113 -5.46 3.49 -3.96
C THR A 113 -5.38 2.97 -2.54
N CYS A 114 -4.18 2.69 -2.04
CA CYS A 114 -3.95 2.44 -0.62
C CYS A 114 -3.16 3.58 -0.01
N GLN A 115 -3.66 4.14 1.09
CA GLN A 115 -3.04 5.23 1.81
C GLN A 115 -2.79 4.84 3.26
N SER A 116 -1.58 5.11 3.76
CA SER A 116 -1.24 4.93 5.16
C SER A 116 -2.06 5.87 6.05
N THR A 117 -2.51 5.38 7.20
CA THR A 117 -3.10 6.20 8.26
C THR A 117 -2.06 6.99 9.06
N GLU A 118 -0.78 6.67 8.88
CA GLU A 118 0.33 7.36 9.52
C GLU A 118 0.58 8.74 8.92
N SER A 119 1.15 9.63 9.73
CA SER A 119 1.39 11.05 9.40
C SER A 119 2.29 11.28 8.18
N ASP A 120 2.99 10.24 7.72
CA ASP A 120 3.83 10.26 6.52
C ASP A 120 3.01 10.34 5.24
N GLY A 121 1.72 9.98 5.23
CA GLY A 121 0.88 10.11 4.03
C GLY A 121 1.36 9.26 2.84
N ALA A 122 2.04 8.13 3.13
CA ALA A 122 2.46 7.17 2.11
C ALA A 122 1.24 6.69 1.32
N LYS A 123 1.29 6.81 -0.01
CA LYS A 123 0.20 6.46 -0.93
C LYS A 123 0.74 5.57 -2.05
N VAL A 124 0.08 4.44 -2.26
CA VAL A 124 0.35 3.50 -3.36
C VAL A 124 -0.88 3.44 -4.25
N GLU A 125 -0.67 3.70 -5.55
CA GLU A 125 -1.69 3.59 -6.59
C GLU A 125 -1.29 2.53 -7.61
N VAL A 126 -2.18 1.57 -7.81
CA VAL A 126 -2.02 0.48 -8.78
C VAL A 126 -3.18 0.54 -9.76
N GLU A 127 -2.87 0.64 -11.04
CA GLU A 127 -3.84 0.59 -12.12
C GLU A 127 -3.90 -0.81 -12.72
N VAL A 128 -5.12 -1.27 -12.96
CA VAL A 128 -5.43 -2.44 -13.77
C VAL A 128 -5.86 -1.92 -15.14
N GLN A 129 -5.00 -2.08 -16.14
CA GLN A 129 -5.21 -1.58 -17.50
C GLN A 129 -5.75 -2.64 -18.48
N GLY A 130 -5.96 -3.87 -18.00
CA GLY A 130 -6.37 -4.99 -18.83
C GLY A 130 -6.39 -6.32 -18.10
N LEU A 131 -6.63 -7.38 -18.86
CA LEU A 131 -6.85 -8.73 -18.36
C LEU A 131 -5.58 -9.59 -18.32
N SER A 132 -4.45 -9.11 -18.80
CA SER A 132 -3.17 -9.82 -18.69
C SER A 132 -2.42 -9.41 -17.42
N SER A 133 -1.60 -10.32 -16.90
CA SER A 133 -0.81 -10.05 -15.68
C SER A 133 0.22 -8.91 -15.86
N ASP A 134 0.58 -8.60 -17.11
CA ASP A 134 1.48 -7.49 -17.46
C ASP A 134 0.77 -6.12 -17.48
N GLU A 135 -0.57 -6.11 -17.35
CA GLU A 135 -1.39 -4.90 -17.34
C GLU A 135 -1.77 -4.42 -15.93
N ILE A 136 -1.25 -5.07 -14.88
CA ILE A 136 -1.19 -4.47 -13.54
C ILE A 136 0.03 -3.55 -13.49
N LYS A 137 -0.18 -2.25 -13.39
CA LYS A 137 0.89 -1.27 -13.29
C LYS A 137 0.78 -0.50 -12.00
N THR A 138 1.85 -0.50 -11.21
CA THR A 138 1.98 0.47 -10.12
C THR A 138 2.29 1.82 -10.74
N VAL A 139 1.34 2.75 -10.68
CA VAL A 139 1.42 4.03 -11.40
C VAL A 139 2.01 5.13 -10.53
N THR A 140 1.70 5.11 -9.22
CA THR A 140 2.29 6.07 -8.28
C THR A 140 2.63 5.37 -6.97
N GLN A 141 3.86 5.57 -6.52
CA GLN A 141 4.26 5.31 -5.14
C GLN A 141 4.77 6.64 -4.59
N THR A 142 3.93 7.32 -3.81
CA THR A 142 4.33 8.53 -3.09
C THR A 142 4.64 8.14 -1.68
N PHE A 143 5.92 7.94 -1.39
CA PHE A 143 6.43 7.90 -0.03
C PHE A 143 6.89 9.30 0.32
N LYS A 144 6.25 9.95 1.29
CA LYS A 144 6.75 11.22 1.78
C LYS A 144 8.03 10.93 2.54
N ASP A 145 9.17 11.23 1.92
CA ASP A 145 10.45 11.19 2.63
C ASP A 145 10.41 12.31 3.68
N SER A 146 10.23 11.94 4.94
CA SER A 146 10.39 12.85 6.07
C SER A 146 11.88 13.16 6.23
N GLY A 147 12.42 13.99 5.33
CA GLY A 147 13.86 14.14 5.18
C GLY A 147 14.30 15.43 4.45
N THR A 148 13.91 16.60 4.96
CA THR A 148 14.82 17.77 5.01
C THR A 148 14.46 18.67 6.17
#